data_AF-A0A9P5EDY7-F1
#
_entry.id   AF-A0A9P5EDY7-F1
#
_cell.length_a   1.000
_cell.length_b   1.000
_cell.length_c   1.000
_cell.angle_alpha   90.00
_cell.angle_beta   90.00
_cell.angle_gamma   90.00
#
_symmetry.space_group_name_H-M   'P 1'
#
loop_
_entity.id
_entity.type
_entity.pdbx_description
1 polymer ?
#
loop_
_entity_poly.entity_id
_entity_poly.type
_entity_poly.pdbx_seq_one_letter_code
_entity_poly.pdbx_strand_id
1 'polypeptide(L)'
;MSSSERITVHNLADLKNTSDDALPNYLNSLKFTQSHTLTDVRLGLGWGAFLIAAACFGWDYKFGFDATKYYTAAAVVVYSILNGVLTLWIWLKEAGTVYEGTSPSGEKINIATSTKKNVPIYNMKITITPKNGASKTLELAKPFNQWFDSQGHFVASPFQEILATNIPTIGKLDPKRVQSASQTYSADVLDALYAESTATGSGSGAEAAAKGSSKRRKA
;
A
#
# COMPACT_ATOMS: atom_id res chain seq x y z
N MET A 1 -8.90 -8.05 -14.32
CA MET A 1 -10.19 -7.59 -13.78
C MET A 1 -9.99 -7.37 -12.29
N SER A 2 -9.51 -6.20 -11.87
CA SER A 2 -9.49 -5.84 -10.45
C SER A 2 -10.82 -5.20 -10.13
N SER A 3 -11.59 -5.83 -9.25
CA SER A 3 -12.83 -5.31 -8.72
C SER A 3 -12.53 -3.92 -8.14
N SER A 4 -13.05 -2.85 -8.75
CA SER A 4 -13.07 -1.52 -8.13
C SER A 4 -14.13 -1.53 -7.02
N GLU A 5 -13.86 -2.30 -5.97
CA GLU A 5 -14.68 -2.32 -4.79
C GLU A 5 -14.46 -1.00 -4.06
N ARG A 6 -15.56 -0.28 -3.82
CA ARG A 6 -15.50 0.99 -3.08
C ARG A 6 -15.15 0.67 -1.65
N ILE A 7 -14.04 1.23 -1.19
CA ILE A 7 -13.58 1.07 0.17
C ILE A 7 -14.10 2.23 1.00
N THR A 8 -14.47 1.96 2.24
CA THR A 8 -14.84 3.04 3.16
C THR A 8 -13.60 3.86 3.50
N VAL A 9 -13.59 5.15 3.12
CA VAL A 9 -12.45 6.07 3.33
C VAL A 9 -12.10 6.29 4.82
N HIS A 10 -12.98 5.88 5.73
CA HIS A 10 -12.77 5.96 7.17
C HIS A 10 -12.24 4.66 7.79
N ASN A 11 -12.24 3.55 7.04
CA ASN A 11 -11.67 2.29 7.52
C ASN A 11 -10.19 2.20 7.15
N LEU A 12 -9.34 2.49 8.14
CA LEU A 12 -7.88 2.40 7.99
C LEU A 12 -7.40 1.00 7.62
N ALA A 13 -8.09 -0.05 8.08
CA ALA A 13 -7.70 -1.43 7.77
C ALA A 13 -7.90 -1.72 6.28
N ASP A 14 -9.03 -1.34 5.71
CA ASP A 14 -9.30 -1.55 4.29
C ASP A 14 -8.37 -0.72 3.41
N LEU A 15 -8.14 0.55 3.76
CA LEU A 15 -7.20 1.41 3.03
C LEU A 15 -5.79 0.81 3.02
N LYS A 16 -5.33 0.26 4.15
CA LYS A 16 -4.04 -0.42 4.26
C LYS A 16 -4.03 -1.68 3.40
N ASN A 17 -5.01 -2.56 3.56
CA ASN A 17 -5.07 -3.84 2.86
C ASN A 17 -5.11 -3.66 1.34
N THR A 18 -5.93 -2.74 0.82
CA THR A 18 -5.97 -2.45 -0.62
C THR A 18 -4.66 -1.88 -1.15
N SER A 19 -3.99 -1.02 -0.36
CA SER A 19 -2.67 -0.50 -0.75
C SER A 19 -1.60 -1.60 -0.75
N ASP A 20 -1.68 -2.52 0.22
CA ASP A 20 -0.82 -3.70 0.33
C ASP A 20 -1.04 -4.67 -0.85
N ASP A 21 -2.29 -4.90 -1.27
CA ASP A 21 -2.64 -5.77 -2.40
C ASP A 21 -2.21 -5.20 -3.76
N ALA A 22 -2.11 -3.88 -3.87
CA ALA A 22 -1.64 -3.21 -5.08
C ALA A 22 -0.11 -3.29 -5.28
N LEU A 23 0.66 -3.48 -4.18
CA LEU A 23 2.13 -3.51 -4.22
C LEU A 23 2.68 -4.66 -5.09
N PRO A 24 2.32 -5.94 -4.87
CA PRO A 24 2.82 -7.04 -5.69
C PRO A 24 2.47 -6.89 -7.17
N ASN A 25 1.27 -6.41 -7.49
CA ASN A 25 0.83 -6.22 -8.87
C ASN A 25 1.71 -5.21 -9.62
N TYR A 26 2.05 -4.10 -8.95
CA TYR A 26 2.96 -3.11 -9.54
C TYR A 26 4.40 -3.65 -9.66
N LEU A 27 4.92 -4.27 -8.61
CA LEU A 27 6.31 -4.77 -8.61
C LEU A 27 6.50 -5.93 -9.60
N ASN A 28 5.52 -6.82 -9.73
CA ASN A 28 5.55 -7.89 -10.75
C ASN A 28 5.52 -7.30 -12.17
N SER A 29 4.80 -6.19 -12.39
CA SER A 29 4.83 -5.48 -13.69
C SER A 29 6.23 -4.97 -14.04
N LEU A 30 7.04 -4.63 -13.03
CA LEU A 30 8.44 -4.21 -13.14
C LEU A 30 9.44 -5.38 -13.15
N LYS A 31 8.95 -6.62 -13.35
CA LYS A 31 9.75 -7.85 -13.42
C LYS A 31 10.49 -8.20 -12.12
N PHE A 32 9.99 -7.76 -10.97
CA PHE A 32 10.45 -8.32 -9.70
C PHE A 32 9.95 -9.75 -9.54
N THR A 33 10.81 -10.65 -9.08
CA THR A 33 10.42 -12.01 -8.71
C THR A 33 10.01 -12.00 -7.24
N GLN A 34 8.73 -12.17 -6.97
CA GLN A 34 8.20 -12.26 -5.61
C GLN A 34 8.69 -13.55 -4.92
N SER A 35 9.08 -13.42 -3.66
CA SER A 35 9.38 -14.54 -2.76
C SER A 35 8.16 -14.82 -1.90
N HIS A 36 7.71 -16.08 -1.89
CA HIS A 36 6.58 -16.54 -1.07
C HIS A 36 7.01 -17.30 0.19
N THR A 37 8.30 -17.26 0.52
CA THR A 37 8.93 -17.92 1.68
C THR A 37 8.17 -17.72 2.99
N LEU A 38 7.68 -16.50 3.26
CA LEU A 38 6.90 -16.22 4.47
C LEU A 38 5.57 -16.99 4.50
N THR A 39 4.86 -17.00 3.38
CA THR A 39 3.61 -17.75 3.20
C THR A 39 3.86 -19.25 3.24
N ASP A 40 4.91 -19.73 2.60
CA ASP A 40 5.26 -21.16 2.56
C ASP A 40 5.60 -21.70 3.95
N VAL A 41 6.31 -20.93 4.78
CA VAL A 41 6.60 -21.31 6.18
C VAL A 41 5.31 -21.36 7.01
N ARG A 42 4.44 -20.37 6.87
CA ARG A 42 3.11 -20.37 7.55
C ARG A 42 2.29 -21.58 7.13
N LEU A 43 2.28 -21.89 5.83
CA LEU A 43 1.58 -23.03 5.27
C LEU A 43 2.17 -24.34 5.82
N GLY A 44 3.48 -24.51 5.78
CA GLY A 44 4.16 -25.70 6.29
C GLY A 44 3.90 -25.95 7.78
N LEU A 45 4.00 -24.90 8.61
CA LEU A 45 3.73 -25.00 10.05
C LEU A 45 2.24 -25.29 10.34
N GLY A 46 1.33 -24.61 9.62
CA GLY A 46 -0.11 -24.81 9.77
C GLY A 46 -0.57 -26.21 9.36
N TRP A 47 -0.10 -26.70 8.20
CA TRP A 47 -0.38 -28.05 7.74
C TRP A 47 0.25 -29.11 8.65
N GLY A 48 1.45 -28.87 9.19
CA GLY A 48 2.05 -29.74 10.19
C GLY A 48 1.18 -29.88 11.45
N ALA A 49 0.66 -28.77 11.96
CA ALA A 49 -0.27 -28.76 13.09
C ALA A 49 -1.58 -29.50 12.77
N PHE A 50 -2.12 -29.31 11.56
CA PHE A 50 -3.31 -30.03 11.09
C PHE A 50 -3.09 -31.54 11.02
N LEU A 51 -1.96 -32.00 10.49
CA LEU A 51 -1.66 -33.44 10.40
C LEU A 51 -1.55 -34.09 11.79
N ILE A 52 -1.00 -33.39 12.78
CA ILE A 52 -0.95 -33.88 14.17
C ILE A 52 -2.36 -34.01 14.75
N ALA A 53 -3.22 -33.01 14.52
CA ALA A 53 -4.62 -33.07 14.95
C ALA A 53 -5.38 -34.22 14.27
N ALA A 54 -5.19 -34.41 12.96
CA ALA A 54 -5.80 -35.49 12.19
C ALA A 54 -5.32 -36.87 12.68
N ALA A 55 -4.03 -37.04 12.98
CA ALA A 55 -3.49 -38.27 13.54
C ALA A 55 -4.06 -38.55 14.95
N CYS A 56 -4.14 -37.53 15.80
CA CYS A 56 -4.75 -37.63 17.12
C CYS A 56 -6.21 -38.09 17.04
N PHE A 57 -6.99 -37.48 16.15
CA PHE A 57 -8.38 -37.87 15.92
C PHE A 57 -8.50 -39.31 15.38
N GLY A 58 -7.61 -39.71 14.46
CA GLY A 58 -7.58 -41.07 13.94
C GLY A 58 -7.27 -42.13 15.00
N TRP A 59 -6.36 -41.84 15.94
CA TRP A 59 -6.07 -42.74 17.06
C TRP A 59 -7.23 -42.83 18.05
N ASP A 60 -7.82 -41.69 18.41
CA ASP A 60 -8.95 -41.64 19.33
C ASP A 60 -10.17 -42.39 18.75
N TYR A 61 -10.44 -42.24 17.46
CA TYR A 61 -11.51 -42.96 16.76
C TYR A 61 -11.31 -44.48 16.76
N LYS A 62 -10.06 -44.97 16.68
CA LYS A 62 -9.77 -46.42 16.62
C LYS A 62 -9.67 -47.11 17.98
N PHE A 63 -9.07 -46.47 18.96
CA PHE A 63 -8.70 -47.10 20.24
C PHE A 63 -9.51 -46.59 21.43
N GLY A 64 -10.30 -45.53 21.23
CA GLY A 64 -11.03 -44.85 22.29
C GLY A 64 -10.14 -43.97 23.16
N PHE A 65 -10.78 -43.04 23.86
CA PHE A 65 -10.10 -41.98 24.63
C PHE A 65 -9.27 -42.52 25.81
N ASP A 66 -9.72 -43.57 26.47
CA ASP A 66 -9.12 -44.02 27.73
C ASP A 66 -7.70 -44.59 27.56
N ALA A 67 -7.45 -45.23 26.40
CA ALA A 67 -6.13 -45.74 26.03
C ALA A 67 -5.24 -44.65 25.40
N THR A 68 -5.83 -43.65 24.75
CA THR A 68 -5.10 -42.62 23.99
C THR A 68 -4.84 -41.33 24.75
N LYS A 69 -5.41 -41.14 25.95
CA LYS A 69 -5.31 -39.92 26.77
C LYS A 69 -3.90 -39.32 26.89
N TYR A 70 -2.88 -40.14 27.10
CA TYR A 70 -1.49 -39.66 27.22
C TYR A 70 -0.91 -39.24 25.86
N TYR A 71 -1.27 -39.91 24.77
CA TYR A 71 -0.89 -39.54 23.42
C TYR A 71 -1.60 -38.27 22.97
N THR A 72 -2.88 -38.11 23.31
CA THR A 72 -3.64 -36.88 23.07
C THR A 72 -3.06 -35.71 23.85
N ALA A 73 -2.70 -35.91 25.13
CA ALA A 73 -2.02 -34.88 25.91
C ALA A 73 -0.68 -34.48 25.27
N ALA A 74 0.13 -35.45 24.84
CA ALA A 74 1.38 -35.17 24.11
C ALA A 74 1.14 -34.41 22.80
N ALA A 75 0.11 -34.78 22.03
CA ALA A 75 -0.26 -34.12 20.78
C ALA A 75 -0.66 -32.65 21.01
N VAL A 76 -1.40 -32.35 22.08
CA VAL A 76 -1.77 -30.97 22.47
C VAL A 76 -0.53 -30.15 22.82
N VAL A 77 0.44 -30.74 23.53
CA VAL A 77 1.70 -30.05 23.87
C VAL A 77 2.48 -29.72 22.59
N VAL A 78 2.64 -30.69 21.67
CA VAL A 78 3.34 -30.47 20.40
C VAL A 78 2.62 -29.42 19.55
N TYR A 79 1.29 -29.47 19.47
CA TYR A 79 0.48 -28.45 18.80
C TYR A 79 0.69 -27.05 19.41
N SER A 80 0.72 -26.95 20.74
CA SER A 80 0.94 -25.68 21.44
C SER A 80 2.32 -25.11 21.14
N ILE A 81 3.37 -25.94 21.10
CA ILE A 81 4.71 -25.54 20.70
C ILE A 81 4.74 -25.04 19.26
N LEU A 82 4.12 -25.76 18.32
CA LEU A 82 4.05 -25.35 16.91
C LEU A 82 3.36 -24.00 16.73
N ASN A 83 2.25 -23.76 17.44
CA ASN A 83 1.57 -22.47 17.41
C ASN A 83 2.40 -21.36 18.07
N GLY A 84 3.16 -21.68 19.12
CA GLY A 84 4.14 -20.77 19.72
C GLY A 84 5.24 -20.38 18.74
N VAL A 85 5.83 -21.36 18.04
CA VAL A 85 6.83 -21.13 16.98
C VAL A 85 6.26 -20.29 15.85
N LEU A 86 5.05 -20.59 15.38
CA LEU A 86 4.36 -19.80 14.35
C LEU A 86 4.16 -18.35 14.83
N THR A 87 3.73 -18.15 16.06
CA THR A 87 3.53 -16.81 16.64
C THR A 87 4.85 -16.03 16.71
N LEU A 88 5.92 -16.67 17.20
CA LEU A 88 7.26 -16.08 17.25
C LEU A 88 7.80 -15.76 15.85
N TRP A 89 7.54 -16.62 14.87
CA TRP A 89 7.94 -16.40 13.48
C TRP A 89 7.25 -15.16 12.90
N ILE A 90 5.93 -15.04 13.09
CA ILE A 90 5.17 -13.87 12.61
C ILE A 90 5.68 -12.59 13.28
N TRP A 91 5.97 -12.63 14.58
CA TRP A 91 6.44 -11.45 15.32
C TRP A 91 7.87 -11.03 14.96
N LEU A 92 8.80 -11.97 14.86
CA LEU A 92 10.23 -11.67 14.69
C LEU A 92 10.65 -11.55 13.22
N LYS A 93 10.15 -12.43 12.35
CA LYS A 93 10.62 -12.55 10.96
C LYS A 93 9.72 -11.86 9.99
N GLU A 94 8.41 -11.97 10.16
CA GLU A 94 7.48 -11.31 9.26
C GLU A 94 7.34 -9.84 9.62
N ALA A 95 7.12 -9.50 10.89
CA ALA A 95 7.16 -8.11 11.40
C ALA A 95 6.39 -7.09 10.53
N GLY A 96 5.30 -7.52 9.89
CA GLY A 96 4.50 -6.69 8.98
C GLY A 96 5.07 -6.55 7.56
N THR A 97 5.98 -7.43 7.14
CA THR A 97 6.47 -7.58 5.77
C THR A 97 5.31 -7.99 4.88
N VAL A 98 4.95 -7.13 3.94
CA VAL A 98 3.88 -7.37 2.97
C VAL A 98 4.44 -7.90 1.66
N TYR A 99 5.67 -7.53 1.33
CA TYR A 99 6.30 -7.96 0.09
C TYR A 99 7.78 -8.26 0.30
N GLU A 100 8.21 -9.43 -0.18
CA GLU A 100 9.61 -9.78 -0.37
C GLU A 100 9.81 -10.15 -1.83
N GLY A 101 10.82 -9.57 -2.49
CA GLY A 101 11.08 -9.86 -3.90
C GLY A 101 12.50 -9.53 -4.32
N THR A 102 12.95 -10.15 -5.41
CA THR A 102 14.27 -9.93 -5.98
C THR A 102 14.14 -9.15 -7.28
N SER A 103 14.90 -8.06 -7.42
CA SER A 103 14.95 -7.27 -8.64
C SER A 103 15.68 -8.05 -9.75
N PRO A 104 15.45 -7.72 -11.04
CA PRO A 104 16.24 -8.26 -12.15
C PRO A 104 17.75 -8.02 -12.00
N SER A 105 18.14 -6.95 -11.30
CA SER A 105 19.54 -6.63 -10.95
C SER A 105 20.10 -7.56 -9.85
N GLY A 106 19.24 -8.35 -9.20
CA GLY A 106 19.58 -9.29 -8.14
C GLY A 106 19.58 -8.71 -6.74
N GLU A 107 19.04 -7.50 -6.54
CA GLU A 107 18.87 -6.90 -5.21
C GLU A 107 17.59 -7.45 -4.56
N LYS A 108 17.66 -7.82 -3.29
CA LYS A 108 16.47 -8.23 -2.52
C LYS A 108 15.81 -7.01 -1.92
N ILE A 109 14.51 -6.87 -2.09
CA ILE A 109 13.69 -5.82 -1.51
C ILE A 109 12.69 -6.47 -0.55
N ASN A 110 12.65 -5.97 0.68
CA ASN A 110 11.61 -6.28 1.66
C ASN A 110 10.85 -4.98 1.97
N ILE A 111 9.52 -5.02 1.89
CA ILE A 111 8.63 -3.90 2.20
C ILE A 111 7.75 -4.32 3.37
N ALA A 112 7.91 -3.64 4.50
CA ALA A 112 7.04 -3.76 5.67
C ALA A 112 6.14 -2.54 5.79
N THR A 113 4.87 -2.74 6.11
CA THR A 113 3.87 -1.67 6.15
C THR A 113 3.17 -1.63 7.51
N SER A 114 2.93 -0.43 8.02
CA SER A 114 2.35 -0.20 9.34
C SER A 114 1.49 1.06 9.36
N THR A 115 0.42 1.01 10.15
CA THR A 115 -0.50 2.11 10.37
C THR A 115 -0.73 2.28 11.86
N LYS A 116 -0.75 3.53 12.34
CA LYS A 116 -1.13 3.83 13.73
C LYS A 116 -2.64 4.02 13.81
N LYS A 117 -3.24 3.60 14.94
CA LYS A 117 -4.69 3.75 15.16
C LYS A 117 -5.08 5.23 15.05
N ASN A 118 -6.14 5.50 14.27
CA ASN A 118 -6.69 6.84 14.01
C ASN A 118 -5.73 7.83 13.32
N VAL A 119 -4.63 7.35 12.74
CA VAL A 119 -3.69 8.18 11.97
C VAL A 119 -3.72 7.68 10.52
N PRO A 120 -4.28 8.45 9.56
CA PRO A 120 -4.41 8.04 8.16
C PRO A 120 -3.08 8.21 7.39
N ILE A 121 -1.99 7.72 7.97
CA ILE A 121 -0.65 7.72 7.39
C ILE A 121 -0.22 6.28 7.18
N TYR A 122 0.11 5.96 5.93
CA TYR A 122 0.71 4.72 5.52
C TYR A 122 2.22 4.80 5.74
N ASN A 123 2.72 4.03 6.70
CA ASN A 123 4.15 3.97 7.00
C ASN A 123 4.72 2.72 6.32
N MET A 124 5.72 2.91 5.48
CA MET A 124 6.43 1.84 4.80
C MET A 124 7.90 1.86 5.25
N LYS A 125 8.41 0.69 5.62
CA LYS A 125 9.83 0.44 5.83
C LYS A 125 10.31 -0.44 4.67
N ILE A 126 11.12 0.14 3.79
CA ILE A 126 11.69 -0.55 2.63
C ILE A 126 13.14 -0.89 2.95
N THR A 127 13.45 -2.18 3.02
CA THR A 127 14.81 -2.69 3.21
C THR A 127 15.33 -3.23 1.89
N ILE A 128 16.37 -2.61 1.36
CA ILE A 128 17.05 -3.01 0.12
C ILE A 128 18.36 -3.68 0.49
N THR A 129 18.49 -4.96 0.17
CA THR A 129 19.71 -5.74 0.38
C THR A 129 20.38 -6.00 -0.97
N PRO A 130 21.49 -5.30 -1.28
CA PRO A 130 22.23 -5.54 -2.51
C PRO A 130 22.90 -6.92 -2.48
N LYS A 131 23.21 -7.46 -3.67
CA LYS A 131 23.84 -8.78 -3.84
C LYS A 131 25.17 -8.95 -3.09
N ASN A 132 25.88 -7.85 -2.86
CA ASN A 132 27.22 -7.86 -2.25
C ASN A 132 27.45 -6.61 -1.37
N GLY A 133 26.60 -6.38 -0.37
CA GLY A 133 26.76 -5.23 0.52
C GLY A 133 25.76 -5.18 1.67
N ALA A 134 25.88 -4.15 2.50
CA ALA A 134 25.00 -3.92 3.64
C ALA A 134 23.59 -3.49 3.22
N SER A 135 22.58 -4.01 3.91
CA SER A 135 21.18 -3.63 3.71
C SER A 135 20.95 -2.15 4.03
N LYS A 136 20.25 -1.44 3.15
CA LYS A 136 19.81 -0.06 3.34
C LYS A 136 18.33 -0.03 3.68
N THR A 137 17.96 0.65 4.75
CA THR A 137 16.57 0.81 5.16
C THR A 137 16.11 2.23 4.87
N LEU A 138 14.98 2.36 4.17
CA LEU A 138 14.31 3.61 3.85
C LEU A 138 12.95 3.61 4.54
N GLU A 139 12.60 4.71 5.19
CA GLU A 139 11.29 4.89 5.81
C GLU A 139 10.51 5.94 5.02
N LEU A 140 9.30 5.57 4.59
CA LEU A 140 8.41 6.42 3.83
C LEU A 140 7.07 6.51 4.56
N ALA A 141 6.65 7.74 4.87
CA ALA A 141 5.36 8.01 5.48
C ALA A 141 4.56 8.91 4.55
N LYS A 142 3.43 8.42 4.03
CA LYS A 142 2.55 9.19 3.15
C LYS A 142 1.08 9.00 3.55
N PRO A 143 0.25 10.06 3.46
CA PRO A 143 -1.16 9.98 3.76
C PRO A 143 -1.93 9.27 2.64
N PHE A 144 -2.97 8.50 3.01
CA PHE A 144 -3.78 7.72 2.06
C PHE A 144 -4.50 8.56 1.01
N ASN A 145 -4.77 9.84 1.30
CA ASN A 145 -5.42 10.77 0.37
C ASN A 145 -4.65 11.03 -0.93
N GLN A 146 -3.38 10.61 -1.03
CA GLN A 146 -2.60 10.78 -2.25
C GLN A 146 -2.96 9.78 -3.34
N TRP A 147 -3.56 8.64 -2.98
CA TRP A 147 -3.94 7.59 -3.95
C TRP A 147 -5.36 7.04 -3.75
N PHE A 148 -6.12 7.55 -2.78
CA PHE A 148 -7.54 7.27 -2.64
C PHE A 148 -8.37 8.51 -2.98
N ASP A 149 -9.41 8.34 -3.79
CA ASP A 149 -10.38 9.40 -4.06
C ASP A 149 -11.39 9.57 -2.90
N SER A 150 -12.19 10.64 -2.95
CA SER A 150 -13.23 10.89 -1.95
C SER A 150 -14.37 9.85 -1.95
N GLN A 151 -14.47 9.05 -3.01
CA GLN A 151 -15.48 8.01 -3.17
C GLN A 151 -14.97 6.62 -2.74
N GLY A 152 -13.71 6.50 -2.32
CA GLY A 152 -13.12 5.26 -1.86
C GLY A 152 -12.53 4.37 -2.96
N HIS A 153 -12.26 4.90 -4.14
CA HIS A 153 -11.55 4.19 -5.21
C HIS A 153 -10.03 4.36 -5.08
N PHE A 154 -9.31 3.27 -5.32
CA PHE A 154 -7.85 3.25 -5.38
C PHE A 154 -7.35 3.69 -6.75
N VAL A 155 -6.53 4.74 -6.80
CA VAL A 155 -5.92 5.29 -8.01
C VAL A 155 -4.46 4.84 -8.09
N ALA A 156 -4.16 3.95 -9.04
CA ALA A 156 -2.85 3.31 -9.13
C ALA A 156 -1.71 4.25 -9.58
N SER A 157 -1.97 5.23 -10.45
CA SER A 157 -0.90 6.11 -10.97
C SER A 157 -0.14 6.88 -9.89
N PRO A 158 -0.80 7.67 -9.01
CA PRO A 158 -0.10 8.44 -7.98
C PRO A 158 0.62 7.52 -6.98
N PHE A 159 0.05 6.34 -6.68
CA PHE A 159 0.70 5.35 -5.85
C PHE A 159 2.02 4.85 -6.46
N GLN A 160 2.00 4.52 -7.74
CA GLN A 160 3.18 4.04 -8.46
C GLN A 160 4.25 5.13 -8.59
N GLU A 161 3.85 6.38 -8.82
CA GLU A 161 4.76 7.52 -8.90
C GLU A 161 5.47 7.80 -7.58
N ILE A 162 4.74 7.76 -6.45
CA ILE A 162 5.32 7.91 -5.11
C ILE A 162 6.37 6.81 -4.87
N LEU A 163 6.07 5.56 -5.23
CA LEU A 163 7.01 4.45 -5.06
C LEU A 163 8.25 4.61 -5.94
N ALA A 164 8.07 4.98 -7.22
CA ALA A 164 9.16 5.18 -8.16
C ALA A 164 10.09 6.33 -7.73
N THR A 165 9.53 7.43 -7.23
CA THR A 165 10.32 8.59 -6.76
C THR A 165 11.08 8.31 -5.46
N ASN A 166 10.47 7.59 -4.50
CA ASN A 166 11.07 7.39 -3.17
C ASN A 166 11.95 6.14 -3.06
N ILE A 167 11.83 5.18 -3.98
CA ILE A 167 12.59 3.92 -3.95
C ILE A 167 13.55 3.88 -5.15
N PRO A 168 14.87 4.08 -4.94
CA PRO A 168 15.84 4.17 -6.03
C PRO A 168 15.87 2.94 -6.95
N THR A 169 15.64 1.74 -6.42
CA THR A 169 15.62 0.51 -7.23
C THR A 169 14.40 0.42 -8.13
N ILE A 170 13.26 1.00 -7.71
CA ILE A 170 12.03 1.06 -8.52
C ILE A 170 12.13 2.18 -9.55
N GLY A 171 12.61 3.36 -9.17
CA GLY A 171 12.80 4.49 -10.10
C GLY A 171 13.78 4.20 -11.24
N LYS A 172 14.76 3.32 -11.03
CA LYS A 172 15.65 2.83 -12.11
C LYS A 172 14.92 1.95 -13.13
N LEU A 173 13.90 1.21 -12.71
CA LEU A 173 13.13 0.29 -13.56
C LEU A 173 11.91 0.97 -14.19
N ASP A 174 11.38 2.02 -13.55
CA ASP A 174 10.26 2.82 -14.05
C ASP A 174 10.58 4.32 -14.09
N PRO A 175 11.50 4.77 -14.95
CA PRO A 175 11.86 6.18 -15.06
C PRO A 175 10.71 7.06 -15.58
N LYS A 176 9.65 6.47 -16.15
CA LYS A 176 8.48 7.20 -16.67
C LYS A 176 7.57 7.72 -15.55
N ARG A 177 7.55 7.05 -14.39
CA ARG A 177 6.72 7.41 -13.24
C ARG A 177 7.50 8.11 -12.12
N VAL A 178 8.80 8.32 -12.29
CA VAL A 178 9.56 9.16 -11.38
C VAL A 178 9.10 10.60 -11.61
N GLN A 179 8.28 11.11 -10.69
CA GLN A 179 8.06 12.54 -10.61
C GLN A 179 9.36 13.18 -10.13
N SER A 180 10.13 13.73 -11.08
CA SER A 180 11.04 14.84 -10.79
C SER A 180 10.21 15.90 -10.05
N ALA A 181 10.76 16.50 -9.01
CA ALA A 181 10.07 17.42 -8.09
C ALA A 181 9.42 18.68 -8.72
N SER A 182 9.23 18.74 -10.04
CA SER A 182 8.82 19.89 -10.84
C SER A 182 7.36 19.90 -11.31
N GLN A 183 6.51 18.95 -10.90
CA GLN A 183 5.05 19.05 -11.14
C GLN A 183 4.25 19.61 -9.96
N THR A 184 4.91 20.32 -9.04
CA THR A 184 4.22 21.35 -8.26
C THR A 184 4.10 22.55 -9.19
N TYR A 185 2.92 22.71 -9.82
CA TYR A 185 2.51 23.85 -10.65
C TYR A 185 3.69 24.70 -11.14
N SER A 186 4.34 24.32 -12.24
CA SER A 186 5.42 25.14 -12.78
C SER A 186 4.91 26.56 -12.98
N ALA A 187 5.74 27.55 -12.65
CA ALA A 187 5.36 28.96 -12.68
C ALA A 187 4.68 29.34 -14.01
N ASP A 188 5.09 28.70 -15.11
CA ASP A 188 4.52 28.83 -16.44
C ASP A 188 3.03 28.46 -16.53
N VAL A 189 2.56 27.43 -15.80
CA VAL A 189 1.13 27.04 -15.79
C VAL A 189 0.33 28.01 -14.93
N LEU A 190 0.92 28.52 -13.85
CA LEU A 190 0.28 29.52 -13.01
C LEU A 190 0.14 30.84 -13.77
N ASP A 191 1.19 31.26 -14.48
CA ASP A 191 1.24 32.47 -15.29
C ASP A 191 0.29 32.39 -16.48
N ALA A 192 0.18 31.23 -17.13
CA ALA A 192 -0.83 30.98 -18.16
C ALA A 192 -2.26 31.08 -17.61
N LEU A 193 -2.52 30.56 -16.42
CA LEU A 193 -3.85 30.64 -15.79
C LEU A 193 -4.20 32.09 -15.39
N TYR A 194 -3.22 32.85 -14.89
CA TYR A 194 -3.38 34.29 -14.58
C TYR A 194 -3.58 35.12 -15.86
N ALA A 195 -2.84 34.83 -16.93
CA ALA A 195 -3.02 35.47 -18.23
C ALA A 195 -4.41 35.17 -18.84
N GLU A 196 -4.91 33.94 -18.69
CA GLU A 196 -6.24 33.58 -19.19
C GLU A 196 -7.37 34.22 -18.37
N SER A 197 -7.20 34.34 -17.05
CA SER A 197 -8.15 35.03 -16.17
C SER A 197 -8.21 36.55 -16.40
N THR A 198 -7.10 37.16 -16.84
CA THR A 198 -7.04 38.59 -17.15
C THR A 198 -7.52 38.89 -18.58
N ALA A 199 -7.36 37.95 -19.51
CA ALA A 199 -7.91 38.04 -20.87
C ALA A 199 -9.45 37.93 -20.92
N THR A 200 -10.07 37.19 -19.98
CA THR A 200 -11.54 37.07 -19.88
C THR A 200 -12.21 38.17 -19.05
N GLY A 201 -11.43 39.03 -18.38
CA GLY A 201 -11.94 40.13 -17.56
C GLY A 201 -12.17 41.46 -18.29
N SER A 202 -11.91 41.54 -19.60
CA SER A 202 -12.03 42.78 -20.37
C SER A 202 -13.00 42.63 -21.54
N GLY A 203 -14.29 42.71 -21.23
CA GLY A 203 -15.32 42.96 -22.25
C GLY A 203 -16.69 42.32 -21.95
N SER A 204 -17.61 43.09 -21.35
CA SER A 204 -18.98 43.28 -21.88
C SER A 204 -19.93 43.93 -20.85
N GLY A 205 -20.48 45.10 -21.23
CA GLY A 205 -21.72 45.67 -20.71
C GLY A 205 -21.61 47.16 -20.44
N ALA A 206 -22.31 48.09 -21.11
CA ALA A 206 -23.26 48.06 -22.22
C ALA A 206 -23.38 49.50 -22.77
N GLU A 207 -23.55 49.67 -24.08
CA GLU A 207 -23.96 50.94 -24.70
C GLU A 207 -25.40 50.79 -25.24
N ALA A 208 -26.32 51.68 -24.84
CA ALA A 208 -27.20 52.47 -25.73
C ALA A 208 -28.52 52.95 -25.07
N ALA A 209 -28.56 54.27 -24.82
CA ALA A 209 -29.66 55.23 -25.08
C ALA A 209 -31.09 55.04 -24.54
N ALA A 210 -31.51 55.99 -23.68
CA ALA A 210 -32.88 56.53 -23.68
C ALA A 210 -32.86 58.05 -23.38
N LYS A 211 -33.58 58.81 -24.23
CA LYS A 211 -33.76 60.27 -24.21
C LYS A 211 -34.49 60.75 -22.94
N GLY A 212 -34.12 61.93 -22.42
CA GLY A 212 -34.91 62.67 -21.42
C GLY A 212 -34.33 64.03 -21.06
N SER A 213 -34.92 65.09 -21.60
CA SER A 213 -34.68 66.52 -21.30
C SER A 213 -34.65 66.86 -19.80
N SER A 214 -33.71 67.71 -19.34
CA SER A 214 -34.01 69.01 -18.69
C SER A 214 -32.80 69.69 -18.01
N LYS A 215 -32.36 70.76 -18.66
CA LYS A 215 -31.80 72.04 -18.17
C LYS A 215 -32.10 72.40 -16.69
N ARG A 216 -31.07 72.61 -15.83
CA ARG A 216 -30.98 73.81 -14.95
C ARG A 216 -29.62 73.99 -14.25
N ARG A 217 -29.30 75.28 -14.07
CA ARG A 217 -28.10 75.93 -13.52
C ARG A 217 -28.06 75.95 -11.98
N LYS A 218 -26.81 76.10 -11.48
CA LYS A 218 -26.32 76.89 -10.31
C LYS A 218 -26.80 76.51 -8.89
N ALA A 219 -25.83 76.27 -8.01
CA ALA A 219 -25.35 77.29 -7.07
C ALA A 219 -23.83 77.15 -6.94
#